data_AF-A0A6B2SF35-F1
#
_entry.id   AF-A0A6B2SF35-F1
#
_cell.length_a   1.000
_cell.length_b   1.000
_cell.length_c   1.000
_cell.angle_alpha   90.00
_cell.angle_beta   90.00
_cell.angle_gamma   90.00
#
_symmetry.space_group_name_H-M   'P 1'
#
loop_
_entity.id
_entity.type
_entity.pdbx_description
1 polymer ?
#
loop_
_entity_poly.entity_id
_entity_poly.type
_entity_poly.pdbx_seq_one_letter_code
_entity_poly.pdbx_strand_id
1 'polypeptide(L)'
;AVAAAVAVAVLHAKDLGGGPVTYGLIVLALTGGTAVGIRTAPSLLPTLSRRRLLALAIALTGIALLAAGLVPDVTTVLLLLALSGVSAGVTANIGHALLDQEVEDYRRARTTEHLHAVVRLTLALGALIAPVVAALIGPHRMVNGKFVFDHGGAAFTLMLVGALLLPVAALVLAKADDRQGVPLRHDLLDALRGGDDPAQAPCATGFFIALEGGDGAGKSTQAEALAEWIRAKGHEVVVTREPGATPVGKRLRSILLDVSSAGLSHRSEALLYAADRAEHVDTVVRPALERGAVVISDRYIDSSVAYQGAGRDLSPTEIARINRWATGGLVPNLTCLLDVSPEAARERFTEAPDRLESEPAEFHARVRSGFLTLAAADPGRYLIVDASQEPEAVTTVIRHRLDLVLPLSEAEVKAQEEARKAAEEEARRKAEEEAARKAEEERLERERQEQLAKLRAEEEERKRRELEEAQRREAERQAEEARKRAEEARRKAEEEKARLLAEEKLRAAEEARRKREAEEEARRRAEAEERRLEKQRKAEEALLRAEEARRL
;
A
#
# COMPACT_ATOMS: atom_id res chain seq x y z
N ALA A 1 30.72 -36.05 -28.33
CA ALA A 1 29.32 -36.47 -28.55
C ALA A 1 28.58 -35.53 -29.50
N VAL A 2 28.36 -34.26 -29.13
CA VAL A 2 27.67 -33.27 -29.97
C VAL A 2 28.28 -33.15 -31.38
N ALA A 3 29.60 -33.02 -31.50
CA ALA A 3 30.27 -32.97 -32.82
C ALA A 3 30.03 -34.22 -33.68
N ALA A 4 30.05 -35.42 -33.07
CA ALA A 4 29.75 -36.66 -33.78
C ALA A 4 28.29 -36.69 -34.26
N ALA A 5 27.35 -36.26 -33.42
CA ALA A 5 25.93 -36.18 -33.76
C ALA A 5 25.66 -35.17 -34.88
N VAL A 6 26.30 -33.99 -34.85
CA VAL A 6 26.23 -32.99 -35.91
C VAL A 6 26.81 -33.54 -37.22
N ALA A 7 27.93 -34.27 -37.17
CA ALA A 7 28.57 -34.81 -38.37
C ALA A 7 27.73 -35.87 -39.09
N VAL A 8 26.92 -36.65 -38.36
CA VAL A 8 25.99 -37.61 -38.96
C VAL A 8 24.58 -37.03 -39.20
N ALA A 9 24.33 -35.78 -38.84
CA ALA A 9 22.99 -35.18 -38.88
C ALA A 9 22.39 -35.14 -40.29
N VAL A 10 23.21 -34.94 -41.33
CA VAL A 10 22.74 -34.96 -42.73
C VAL A 10 22.21 -36.35 -43.11
N LEU A 11 22.93 -37.40 -42.72
CA LEU A 11 22.55 -38.77 -42.97
C LEU A 11 21.30 -39.13 -42.16
N HIS A 12 21.27 -38.75 -40.88
CA HIS A 12 20.13 -39.03 -40.01
C HIS A 12 18.86 -38.29 -40.44
N ALA A 13 18.97 -37.02 -40.88
CA ALA A 13 17.85 -36.26 -41.42
C ALA A 13 17.25 -36.96 -42.66
N LYS A 14 18.11 -37.50 -43.53
CA LYS A 14 17.69 -38.28 -44.70
C LYS A 14 17.01 -39.59 -44.30
N ASP A 15 17.55 -40.31 -43.32
CA ASP A 15 16.98 -41.57 -42.81
C ASP A 15 15.55 -41.36 -42.24
N LEU A 16 15.30 -40.20 -41.64
CA LEU A 16 13.98 -39.82 -41.12
C LEU A 16 13.02 -39.29 -42.20
N GLY A 17 13.39 -39.35 -43.49
CA GLY A 17 12.61 -38.78 -44.58
C GLY A 17 12.58 -37.24 -44.60
N GLY A 18 13.46 -36.60 -43.83
CA GLY A 18 13.60 -35.15 -43.73
C GLY A 18 14.46 -34.55 -44.85
N GLY A 19 14.33 -33.23 -45.02
CA GLY A 19 15.10 -32.45 -45.99
C GLY A 19 16.17 -31.55 -45.33
N PRO A 20 16.68 -30.55 -46.07
CA PRO A 20 17.66 -29.58 -45.54
C PRO A 20 17.18 -28.85 -44.28
N VAL A 21 15.87 -28.63 -44.14
CA VAL A 21 15.26 -28.01 -42.96
C VAL A 21 15.44 -28.90 -41.73
N THR A 22 15.16 -30.19 -41.83
CA THR A 22 15.35 -31.16 -40.73
C THR A 22 16.81 -31.21 -40.30
N TYR A 23 17.74 -31.22 -41.26
CA TYR A 23 19.17 -31.11 -40.96
C TYR A 23 19.49 -29.83 -40.17
N GLY A 24 19.01 -28.66 -40.64
CA GLY A 24 19.23 -27.39 -39.97
C GLY A 24 18.66 -27.38 -38.54
N LEU A 25 17.48 -27.97 -38.33
CA LEU A 25 16.86 -28.10 -37.01
C LEU A 25 17.64 -29.05 -36.08
N ILE A 26 18.17 -30.16 -36.60
CA ILE A 26 19.02 -31.07 -35.82
C ILE A 26 20.30 -30.36 -35.38
N VAL A 27 20.97 -29.64 -36.29
CA VAL A 27 22.18 -28.88 -35.95
C VAL A 27 21.86 -27.81 -34.90
N LEU A 28 20.78 -27.05 -35.10
CA LEU A 28 20.33 -26.03 -34.15
C LEU A 28 20.00 -26.63 -32.78
N ALA A 29 19.31 -27.76 -32.72
CA ALA A 29 18.97 -28.45 -31.48
C ALA A 29 20.25 -28.85 -30.71
N LEU A 30 21.24 -29.40 -31.40
CA LEU A 30 22.50 -29.84 -30.82
C LEU A 30 23.39 -28.66 -30.38
N THR A 31 23.69 -27.72 -31.27
CA THR A 31 24.62 -26.62 -30.98
C THR A 31 23.96 -25.49 -30.20
N GLY A 32 22.73 -25.11 -30.56
CA GLY A 32 21.93 -24.13 -29.83
C GLY A 32 21.57 -24.64 -28.44
N GLY A 33 21.19 -25.92 -28.31
CA GLY A 33 21.01 -26.57 -27.01
C GLY A 33 22.27 -26.47 -26.15
N THR A 34 23.45 -26.74 -26.71
CA THR A 34 24.73 -26.60 -25.99
C THR A 34 24.93 -25.19 -25.42
N ALA A 35 24.66 -24.15 -26.22
CA ALA A 35 24.77 -22.76 -25.76
C ALA A 35 23.78 -22.43 -24.63
N VAL A 36 22.53 -22.89 -24.76
CA VAL A 36 21.51 -22.74 -23.70
C VAL A 36 21.98 -23.43 -22.43
N GLY A 37 22.44 -24.68 -22.54
CA GLY A 37 22.93 -25.47 -21.41
C GLY A 37 24.07 -24.78 -20.66
N ILE A 38 25.06 -24.22 -21.37
CA ILE A 38 26.17 -23.47 -20.76
C ILE A 38 25.64 -22.27 -19.97
N ARG A 39 24.66 -21.53 -20.52
CA ARG A 39 24.09 -20.35 -19.88
C ARG A 39 23.25 -20.69 -18.64
N THR A 40 22.52 -21.80 -18.67
CA THR A 40 21.61 -22.20 -17.58
C THR A 40 22.29 -23.03 -16.49
N ALA A 41 23.49 -23.56 -16.74
CA ALA A 41 24.19 -24.46 -15.83
C ALA A 41 24.40 -23.91 -14.40
N PRO A 42 24.76 -22.62 -14.18
CA PRO A 42 24.95 -22.10 -12.81
C PRO A 42 23.68 -22.14 -11.96
N SER A 43 22.52 -21.93 -12.59
CA SER A 43 21.20 -21.93 -11.95
C SER A 43 20.54 -23.31 -11.85
N LEU A 44 21.07 -24.32 -12.53
CA LEU A 44 20.45 -25.64 -12.58
C LEU A 44 20.76 -26.44 -11.31
N LEU A 45 19.70 -26.90 -10.61
CA LEU A 45 19.76 -27.71 -9.40
C LEU A 45 20.86 -27.22 -8.41
N PRO A 46 20.74 -25.98 -7.89
CA PRO A 46 21.82 -25.34 -7.12
C PRO A 46 22.19 -26.08 -5.83
N THR A 47 21.27 -26.89 -5.31
CA THR A 47 21.43 -27.70 -4.09
C THR A 47 22.14 -29.04 -4.32
N LEU A 48 22.21 -29.50 -5.58
CA LEU A 48 22.87 -30.75 -5.96
C LEU A 48 24.38 -30.52 -6.15
N SER A 49 25.19 -31.48 -5.70
CA SER A 49 26.65 -31.41 -5.89
C SER A 49 27.01 -31.21 -7.36
N ARG A 50 27.88 -30.25 -7.67
CA ARG A 50 28.33 -30.01 -9.04
C ARG A 50 28.99 -31.25 -9.66
N ARG A 51 29.64 -32.08 -8.85
CA ARG A 51 30.27 -33.34 -9.32
C ARG A 51 29.24 -34.41 -9.67
N ARG A 52 28.15 -34.53 -8.90
CA ARG A 52 27.01 -35.41 -9.22
C ARG A 52 26.23 -34.90 -10.42
N LEU A 53 26.01 -33.60 -10.50
CA LEU A 53 25.33 -32.95 -11.63
C LEU A 53 26.11 -33.16 -12.93
N LEU A 54 27.45 -33.11 -12.88
CA LEU A 54 28.31 -33.45 -14.01
C LEU A 54 28.01 -34.86 -14.53
N ALA A 55 28.04 -35.86 -13.65
CA ALA A 55 27.78 -37.26 -14.03
C ALA A 55 26.36 -37.47 -14.56
N LEU A 56 25.36 -36.86 -13.92
CA LEU A 56 23.96 -36.92 -14.34
C LEU A 56 23.75 -36.27 -15.71
N ALA A 57 24.38 -35.12 -15.98
CA ALA A 57 24.30 -34.44 -17.27
C ALA A 57 24.98 -35.25 -18.39
N ILE A 58 26.10 -35.93 -18.11
CA ILE A 58 26.73 -36.86 -19.05
C ILE A 58 25.80 -38.05 -19.34
N ALA A 59 25.21 -38.65 -18.30
CA ALA A 59 24.27 -39.76 -18.45
C ALA A 59 23.05 -39.35 -19.27
N LEU A 60 22.46 -38.18 -18.98
CA LEU A 60 21.30 -37.65 -19.70
C LEU A 60 21.63 -37.36 -21.17
N THR A 61 22.81 -36.83 -21.45
CA THR A 61 23.32 -36.66 -22.82
C THR A 61 23.40 -38.00 -23.54
N GLY A 62 23.93 -39.04 -22.88
CA GLY A 62 24.04 -40.39 -23.41
C GLY A 62 22.69 -41.05 -23.69
N ILE A 63 21.78 -41.01 -22.72
CA ILE A 63 20.42 -41.55 -22.83
C ILE A 63 19.65 -40.87 -23.95
N ALA A 64 19.74 -39.53 -24.04
CA ALA A 64 19.04 -38.76 -25.06
C ALA A 64 19.55 -39.09 -26.49
N LEU A 65 20.86 -39.23 -26.69
CA LEU A 65 21.43 -39.67 -27.98
C LEU A 65 21.06 -41.10 -28.32
N LEU A 66 21.07 -41.99 -27.33
CA LEU A 66 20.68 -43.39 -27.50
C LEU A 66 19.22 -43.49 -27.93
N ALA A 67 18.33 -42.77 -27.25
CA ALA A 67 16.92 -42.71 -27.59
C ALA A 67 16.67 -42.05 -28.95
N ALA A 68 17.41 -40.99 -29.30
CA ALA A 68 17.29 -40.32 -30.59
C ALA A 68 17.62 -41.26 -31.76
N GLY A 69 18.59 -42.16 -31.60
CA GLY A 69 18.88 -43.16 -32.63
C GLY A 69 17.90 -44.35 -32.67
N LEU A 70 17.02 -44.50 -31.68
CA LEU A 70 16.04 -45.59 -31.61
C LEU A 70 14.65 -45.21 -32.16
N VAL A 71 14.36 -43.91 -32.19
CA VAL A 71 13.03 -43.38 -32.51
C VAL A 71 12.99 -42.92 -33.98
N PRO A 72 12.04 -43.41 -34.79
CA PRO A 72 11.92 -43.03 -36.20
C PRO A 72 11.10 -41.73 -36.43
N ASP A 73 10.64 -41.07 -35.37
CA ASP A 73 9.83 -39.84 -35.45
C ASP A 73 10.71 -38.57 -35.37
N VAL A 74 10.61 -37.72 -36.40
CA VAL A 74 11.39 -36.47 -36.51
C VAL A 74 11.21 -35.56 -35.31
N THR A 75 9.98 -35.39 -34.83
CA THR A 75 9.66 -34.45 -33.72
C THR A 75 10.33 -34.91 -32.44
N THR A 76 10.18 -36.20 -32.11
CA THR A 76 10.77 -36.81 -30.93
C THR A 76 12.29 -36.79 -31.00
N VAL A 77 12.87 -37.07 -32.18
CA VAL A 77 14.32 -36.95 -32.39
C VAL A 77 14.80 -35.53 -32.13
N LEU A 78 14.13 -34.50 -32.66
CA LEU A 78 14.52 -33.11 -32.43
C LEU A 78 14.49 -32.73 -30.94
N LEU A 79 13.46 -33.17 -30.19
CA LEU A 79 13.38 -32.95 -28.75
C LEU A 79 14.50 -33.65 -27.98
N LEU A 80 14.80 -34.90 -28.33
CA LEU A 80 15.88 -35.67 -27.71
C LEU A 80 17.26 -35.09 -28.02
N LEU A 81 17.49 -34.64 -29.26
CA LEU A 81 18.74 -33.99 -29.65
C LEU A 81 18.89 -32.60 -29.01
N ALA A 82 17.80 -31.86 -28.81
CA ALA A 82 17.81 -30.61 -28.04
C ALA A 82 18.15 -30.88 -26.56
N LEU A 83 17.53 -31.89 -25.96
CA LEU A 83 17.83 -32.32 -24.58
C LEU A 83 19.29 -32.76 -24.45
N SER A 84 19.82 -33.51 -25.42
CA SER A 84 21.22 -33.89 -25.47
C SER A 84 22.13 -32.66 -25.57
N GLY A 85 21.79 -31.68 -26.43
CA GLY A 85 22.52 -30.43 -26.56
C GLY A 85 22.58 -29.65 -25.25
N VAL A 86 21.43 -29.39 -24.62
CA VAL A 86 21.34 -28.71 -23.32
C VAL A 86 22.15 -29.44 -22.25
N SER A 87 21.99 -30.76 -22.13
CA SER A 87 22.72 -31.57 -21.15
C SER A 87 24.23 -31.52 -21.38
N ALA A 88 24.68 -31.58 -22.64
CA ALA A 88 26.09 -31.47 -22.99
C ALA A 88 26.66 -30.08 -22.67
N GLY A 89 25.88 -29.02 -22.86
CA GLY A 89 26.24 -27.66 -22.47
C GLY A 89 26.42 -27.51 -20.95
N VAL A 90 25.52 -28.12 -20.18
CA VAL A 90 25.62 -28.18 -18.71
C VAL A 90 26.89 -28.92 -18.30
N THR A 91 27.18 -30.09 -18.89
CA THR A 91 28.43 -30.83 -18.66
C THR A 91 29.66 -29.97 -18.95
N ALA A 92 29.68 -29.23 -20.06
CA ALA A 92 30.82 -28.41 -20.45
C ALA A 92 31.08 -27.27 -19.44
N ASN A 93 30.04 -26.56 -19.02
CA ASN A 93 30.16 -25.48 -18.05
C ASN A 93 30.62 -25.99 -16.68
N ILE A 94 29.98 -27.06 -16.17
CA ILE A 94 30.32 -27.63 -14.86
C ILE A 94 31.73 -28.23 -14.87
N GLY A 95 32.11 -28.92 -15.95
CA GLY A 95 33.45 -29.48 -16.08
C GLY A 95 34.54 -28.40 -16.05
N HIS A 96 34.32 -27.28 -16.74
CA HIS A 96 35.23 -26.15 -16.69
C HIS A 96 35.31 -25.53 -15.29
N ALA A 97 34.15 -25.30 -14.65
CA ALA A 97 34.07 -24.72 -13.31
C ALA A 97 34.77 -25.59 -12.26
N LEU A 98 34.62 -26.92 -12.33
CA LEU A 98 35.28 -27.85 -11.41
C LEU A 98 36.80 -27.87 -11.63
N LEU A 99 37.27 -27.82 -12.88
CA LEU A 99 38.70 -27.73 -13.16
C LEU A 99 39.28 -26.39 -12.67
N ASP A 100 38.57 -25.29 -12.84
CA ASP A 100 38.98 -23.97 -12.35
C ASP A 100 39.06 -23.91 -10.81
N GLN A 101 38.29 -24.72 -10.10
CA GLN A 101 38.33 -24.79 -8.63
C GLN A 101 39.48 -25.65 -8.10
N GLU A 102 39.92 -26.66 -8.85
CA GLU A 102 40.92 -27.64 -8.41
C GLU A 102 42.35 -27.27 -8.85
N VAL A 103 42.50 -26.31 -9.75
CA VAL A 103 43.80 -25.91 -10.32
C VAL A 103 44.38 -24.72 -9.55
N GLU A 104 45.63 -24.87 -9.10
CA GLU A 104 46.42 -23.79 -8.50
C GLU A 104 46.50 -22.56 -9.41
N ASP A 105 46.39 -21.35 -8.84
CA ASP A 105 46.22 -20.11 -9.60
C ASP A 105 47.28 -19.86 -10.66
N TYR A 106 48.55 -20.18 -10.38
CA TYR A 106 49.65 -19.99 -11.33
C TYR A 106 49.64 -21.00 -12.50
N ARG A 107 48.89 -22.11 -12.38
CA ARG A 107 48.71 -23.11 -13.44
C ARG A 107 47.41 -22.93 -14.22
N ARG A 108 46.44 -22.18 -13.68
CA ARG A 108 45.09 -22.02 -14.23
C ARG A 108 45.08 -21.66 -15.72
N ALA A 109 45.85 -20.65 -16.13
CA ALA A 109 45.92 -20.21 -17.53
C ALA A 109 46.41 -21.33 -18.47
N ARG A 110 47.52 -22.01 -18.11
CA ARG A 110 48.08 -23.11 -18.90
C ARG A 110 47.15 -24.31 -18.96
N THR A 111 46.49 -24.67 -17.86
CA THR A 111 45.53 -25.77 -17.83
C THR A 111 44.32 -25.47 -18.71
N THR A 112 43.84 -24.22 -18.72
CA THR A 112 42.72 -23.78 -19.56
C THR A 112 43.08 -23.84 -21.05
N GLU A 113 44.27 -23.38 -21.44
CA GLU A 113 44.77 -23.50 -22.81
C GLU A 113 44.87 -24.96 -23.26
N HIS A 114 45.42 -25.83 -22.40
CA HIS A 114 45.51 -27.25 -22.68
C HIS A 114 44.13 -27.90 -22.83
N LEU A 115 43.19 -27.56 -21.94
CA LEU A 115 41.80 -28.02 -22.03
C LEU A 115 41.16 -27.62 -23.35
N HIS A 116 41.31 -26.36 -23.77
CA HIS A 116 40.81 -25.90 -25.07
C HIS A 116 41.43 -26.66 -26.24
N ALA A 117 42.72 -26.97 -26.19
CA ALA A 117 43.38 -27.77 -27.22
C ALA A 117 42.82 -29.20 -27.29
N VAL A 118 42.64 -29.86 -26.14
CA VAL A 118 42.05 -31.21 -26.05
C VAL A 118 40.60 -31.21 -26.54
N VAL A 119 39.81 -30.19 -26.17
CA VAL A 119 38.42 -30.05 -26.64
C VAL A 119 38.39 -29.89 -28.16
N ARG A 120 39.21 -29.02 -28.76
CA ARG A 120 39.26 -28.85 -30.22
C ARG A 120 39.67 -30.13 -30.94
N LEU A 121 40.67 -30.84 -30.43
CA LEU A 121 41.12 -32.11 -31.02
C LEU A 121 40.02 -33.18 -30.95
N THR A 122 39.37 -33.33 -29.80
CA THR A 122 38.29 -34.31 -29.61
C THR A 122 37.05 -33.98 -30.43
N LEU A 123 36.71 -32.69 -30.61
CA LEU A 123 35.66 -32.26 -31.52
C LEU A 123 35.99 -32.63 -32.97
N ALA A 124 37.22 -32.37 -33.43
CA ALA A 124 37.67 -32.72 -34.77
C ALA A 124 37.64 -34.24 -35.03
N LEU A 125 38.15 -35.03 -34.08
CA LEU A 125 38.11 -36.49 -34.15
C LEU A 125 36.68 -37.02 -34.19
N GLY A 126 35.79 -36.48 -33.34
CA GLY A 126 34.38 -36.86 -33.33
C GLY A 126 33.67 -36.56 -34.65
N ALA A 127 33.95 -35.41 -35.25
CA ALA A 127 33.37 -35.02 -36.54
C ALA A 127 33.89 -35.88 -37.71
N LEU A 128 35.13 -36.37 -37.63
CA LEU A 128 35.74 -37.21 -38.66
C LEU A 128 35.34 -38.69 -38.55
N ILE A 129 35.36 -39.24 -37.33
CA ILE A 129 35.14 -40.67 -37.08
C ILE A 129 33.66 -41.05 -37.24
N ALA A 130 32.73 -40.19 -36.79
CA ALA A 130 31.32 -40.54 -36.76
C ALA A 130 30.71 -40.85 -38.15
N PRO A 131 30.97 -40.07 -39.21
CA PRO A 131 30.51 -40.42 -40.55
C PRO A 131 31.12 -41.72 -41.09
N VAL A 132 32.39 -42.01 -40.75
CA VAL A 132 33.05 -43.26 -41.16
C VAL A 132 32.40 -44.45 -40.48
N VAL A 133 32.10 -44.34 -39.18
CA VAL A 133 31.37 -45.38 -38.43
C VAL A 133 29.96 -45.55 -39.02
N ALA A 134 29.25 -44.46 -39.30
CA ALA A 134 27.93 -44.52 -39.93
C ALA A 134 27.98 -45.21 -41.30
N ALA A 135 28.99 -44.92 -42.11
CA ALA A 135 29.19 -45.56 -43.41
C ALA A 135 29.54 -47.05 -43.30
N LEU A 136 30.38 -47.44 -42.33
CA LEU A 136 30.77 -48.83 -42.08
C LEU A 136 29.60 -49.69 -41.60
N ILE A 137 28.72 -49.13 -40.78
CA ILE A 137 27.50 -49.81 -40.33
C ILE A 137 26.52 -49.96 -41.50
N GLY A 138 26.32 -48.89 -42.28
CA GLY A 138 25.39 -48.90 -43.40
C GLY A 138 23.92 -49.07 -42.98
N PRO A 139 23.01 -49.31 -43.94
CA PRO A 139 21.60 -49.55 -43.64
C PRO A 139 21.38 -50.98 -43.18
N HIS A 140 20.80 -51.16 -41.99
CA HIS A 140 20.40 -52.47 -41.48
C HIS A 140 18.88 -52.53 -41.31
N ARG A 141 18.26 -53.46 -42.04
CA ARG A 141 16.85 -53.81 -41.88
C ARG A 141 16.74 -55.15 -41.17
N MET A 142 16.46 -55.15 -39.87
CA MET A 142 16.18 -56.36 -39.11
C MET A 142 14.68 -56.53 -38.90
N VAL A 143 14.12 -57.63 -39.40
CA VAL A 143 12.71 -57.97 -39.19
C VAL A 143 12.65 -59.08 -38.14
N ASN A 144 12.12 -58.79 -36.96
CA ASN A 144 11.90 -59.79 -35.91
C ASN A 144 10.44 -59.75 -35.42
N GLY A 145 9.60 -60.60 -36.00
CA GLY A 145 8.16 -60.67 -35.69
C GLY A 145 7.43 -59.36 -36.02
N LYS A 146 6.82 -58.72 -35.01
CA LYS A 146 6.06 -57.45 -35.16
C LYS A 146 6.95 -56.19 -35.22
N PHE A 147 8.26 -56.32 -35.02
CA PHE A 147 9.20 -55.19 -35.04
C PHE A 147 10.05 -55.21 -36.31
N VAL A 148 9.94 -54.13 -37.09
CA VAL A 148 10.84 -53.83 -38.21
C VAL A 148 11.81 -52.75 -37.73
N PHE A 149 13.06 -53.13 -37.54
CA PHE A 149 14.14 -52.20 -37.21
C PHE A 149 14.79 -51.76 -38.52
N ASP A 150 14.39 -50.58 -39.03
CA ASP A 150 14.91 -49.99 -40.27
C ASP A 150 15.62 -48.68 -39.92
N HIS A 151 16.89 -48.80 -39.53
CA HIS A 151 17.71 -47.67 -39.09
C HIS A 151 18.99 -47.61 -39.93
N GLY A 152 19.27 -46.43 -40.49
CA GLY A 152 20.51 -46.16 -41.17
C GLY A 152 21.70 -46.05 -40.20
N GLY A 153 22.91 -46.16 -40.73
CA GLY A 153 24.14 -46.15 -39.94
C GLY A 153 24.34 -44.88 -39.10
N ALA A 154 23.67 -43.77 -39.45
CA ALA A 154 23.67 -42.55 -38.65
C ALA A 154 22.93 -42.73 -37.31
N ALA A 155 21.75 -43.34 -37.34
CA ALA A 155 20.98 -43.64 -36.13
C ALA A 155 21.75 -44.60 -35.20
N PHE A 156 22.36 -45.65 -35.76
CA PHE A 156 23.23 -46.55 -35.00
C PHE A 156 24.45 -45.85 -34.41
N THR A 157 25.03 -44.88 -35.13
CA THR A 157 26.16 -44.10 -34.61
C THR A 157 25.74 -43.24 -33.41
N LEU A 158 24.55 -42.61 -33.45
CA LEU A 158 23.99 -41.91 -32.29
C LEU A 158 23.77 -42.85 -31.11
N MET A 159 23.23 -44.04 -31.36
CA MET A 159 23.06 -45.08 -30.34
C MET A 159 24.39 -45.50 -29.71
N LEU A 160 25.41 -45.75 -30.53
CA LEU A 160 26.73 -46.15 -30.05
C LEU A 160 27.38 -45.04 -29.21
N VAL A 161 27.36 -43.80 -29.68
CA VAL A 161 27.88 -42.65 -28.94
C VAL A 161 27.14 -42.47 -27.62
N GLY A 162 25.80 -42.58 -27.64
CA GLY A 162 24.97 -42.50 -26.44
C GLY A 162 25.28 -43.60 -25.44
N ALA A 163 25.38 -44.84 -25.91
CA ALA A 163 25.71 -46.00 -25.08
C ALA A 163 27.11 -45.89 -24.46
N LEU A 164 28.11 -45.40 -25.20
CA LEU A 164 29.48 -45.20 -24.70
C LEU A 164 29.59 -44.09 -23.65
N LEU A 165 28.66 -43.13 -23.62
CA LEU A 165 28.63 -42.10 -22.57
C LEU A 165 28.12 -42.63 -21.22
N LEU A 166 27.32 -43.70 -21.19
CA LEU A 166 26.79 -44.27 -19.95
C LEU A 166 27.87 -44.84 -19.01
N PRO A 167 28.83 -45.67 -19.46
CA PRO A 167 29.92 -46.12 -18.60
C PRO A 167 30.84 -44.97 -18.19
N VAL A 168 31.02 -43.96 -19.04
CA VAL A 168 31.76 -42.73 -18.69
C VAL A 168 31.04 -41.99 -17.56
N ALA A 169 29.72 -41.80 -17.67
CA ALA A 169 28.92 -41.17 -16.62
C ALA A 169 28.99 -41.96 -15.30
N ALA A 170 28.90 -43.29 -15.35
CA ALA A 170 29.03 -44.14 -14.19
C ALA A 170 30.42 -44.05 -13.54
N LEU A 171 31.48 -43.99 -14.36
CA LEU A 171 32.85 -43.81 -13.88
C LEU A 171 33.07 -42.43 -13.25
N VAL A 172 32.55 -41.37 -13.88
CA VAL A 172 32.59 -40.00 -13.33
C VAL A 172 31.82 -39.95 -12.02
N LEU A 173 30.64 -40.56 -11.94
CA LEU A 173 29.88 -40.65 -10.68
C LEU A 173 30.68 -41.39 -9.61
N ALA A 174 31.24 -42.56 -9.92
CA ALA A 174 31.98 -43.37 -8.96
C ALA A 174 33.28 -42.70 -8.46
N LYS A 175 33.93 -41.87 -9.30
CA LYS A 175 35.22 -41.24 -8.99
C LYS A 175 35.11 -39.80 -8.48
N ALA A 176 34.10 -39.06 -8.92
CA ALA A 176 33.92 -37.66 -8.56
C ALA A 176 32.85 -37.45 -7.48
N ASP A 177 32.10 -38.48 -7.05
CA ASP A 177 31.11 -38.31 -5.99
C ASP A 177 31.76 -37.91 -4.65
N ASP A 178 31.41 -36.71 -4.22
CA ASP A 178 31.84 -36.07 -2.97
C ASP A 178 30.86 -36.28 -1.81
N ARG A 179 29.70 -36.92 -2.04
CA ARG A 179 28.68 -37.24 -1.02
C ARG A 179 28.59 -38.74 -0.76
N GLN A 180 29.73 -39.38 -0.51
CA GLN A 180 29.80 -40.80 -0.17
C GLN A 180 28.89 -41.12 1.04
N GLY A 181 27.99 -42.09 0.88
CA GLY A 181 27.02 -42.50 1.90
C GLY A 181 25.59 -41.96 1.73
N VAL A 182 25.37 -40.92 0.90
CA VAL A 182 24.02 -40.43 0.58
C VAL A 182 23.56 -41.03 -0.76
N PRO A 183 22.46 -41.80 -0.81
CA PRO A 183 21.92 -42.33 -2.06
C PRO A 183 21.59 -41.21 -3.06
N LEU A 184 22.03 -41.35 -4.32
CA LEU A 184 21.78 -40.37 -5.39
C LEU A 184 20.29 -40.01 -5.54
N ARG A 185 19.39 -40.98 -5.32
CA ARG A 185 17.94 -40.76 -5.39
C ARG A 185 17.43 -39.76 -4.35
N HIS A 186 17.97 -39.76 -3.13
CA HIS A 186 17.53 -38.84 -2.08
C HIS A 186 18.04 -37.44 -2.40
N ASP A 187 19.33 -37.35 -2.73
CA ASP A 187 19.97 -36.08 -3.11
C ASP A 187 19.30 -35.41 -4.31
N LEU A 188 18.87 -36.19 -5.31
CA LEU A 188 18.13 -35.69 -6.46
C LEU A 188 16.69 -35.27 -6.09
N LEU A 189 16.00 -36.06 -5.27
CA LEU A 189 14.65 -35.72 -4.80
C LEU A 189 14.67 -34.46 -3.95
N ASP A 190 15.65 -34.31 -3.06
CA ASP A 190 15.84 -33.13 -2.23
C ASP A 190 16.12 -31.93 -3.13
N ALA A 191 17.04 -32.06 -4.10
CA ALA A 191 17.34 -30.99 -5.03
C ALA A 191 16.14 -30.55 -5.89
N LEU A 192 15.29 -31.50 -6.32
CA LEU A 192 14.07 -31.21 -7.08
C LEU A 192 12.96 -30.59 -6.22
N ARG A 193 12.94 -30.85 -4.91
CA ARG A 193 11.99 -30.27 -3.95
C ARG A 193 12.42 -28.91 -3.40
N GLY A 194 13.57 -28.38 -3.83
CA GLY A 194 14.12 -27.11 -3.35
C GLY A 194 15.16 -27.25 -2.22
N GLY A 195 15.50 -28.48 -1.82
CA GLY A 195 16.38 -28.82 -0.71
C GLY A 195 15.72 -28.66 0.66
N ASP A 196 16.35 -29.21 1.71
CA ASP A 196 16.02 -28.93 3.12
C ASP A 196 16.48 -27.54 3.57
N ASP A 197 16.70 -26.59 2.64
CA ASP A 197 17.08 -25.24 3.01
C ASP A 197 15.83 -24.50 3.52
N PRO A 198 15.76 -24.17 4.82
CA PRO A 198 14.55 -23.58 5.38
C PRO A 198 14.31 -22.20 4.75
N ALA A 199 13.04 -21.93 4.45
CA ALA A 199 12.63 -20.62 3.94
C ALA A 199 13.00 -19.52 4.93
N GLN A 200 13.54 -18.41 4.41
CA GLN A 200 13.90 -17.27 5.26
C GLN A 200 12.65 -16.47 5.60
N ALA A 201 12.34 -16.36 6.89
CA ALA A 201 11.25 -15.54 7.38
C ALA A 201 11.52 -15.02 8.79
N PRO A 202 11.10 -13.78 9.11
CA PRO A 202 11.06 -13.33 10.49
C PRO A 202 9.98 -14.09 11.27
N CYS A 203 10.07 -14.06 12.60
CA CYS A 203 9.01 -14.59 13.45
C CYS A 203 7.73 -13.75 13.30
N ALA A 204 6.57 -14.38 13.43
CA ALA A 204 5.27 -13.73 13.26
C ALA A 204 4.78 -12.98 14.52
N THR A 205 5.21 -13.39 15.71
CA THR A 205 4.68 -12.90 17.00
C THR A 205 5.60 -11.92 17.72
N GLY A 206 6.91 -12.19 17.74
CA GLY A 206 7.92 -11.34 18.36
C GLY A 206 8.65 -10.46 17.36
N PHE A 207 9.51 -9.57 17.85
CA PHE A 207 10.32 -8.68 17.02
C PHE A 207 11.81 -8.93 17.25
N PHE A 208 12.53 -9.32 16.20
CA PHE A 208 13.94 -9.68 16.29
C PHE A 208 14.84 -8.59 15.67
N ILE A 209 15.76 -8.06 16.48
CA ILE A 209 16.75 -7.05 16.11
C ILE A 209 18.14 -7.67 16.22
N ALA A 210 18.93 -7.58 15.15
CA ALA A 210 20.34 -7.93 15.16
C ALA A 210 21.19 -6.67 15.06
N LEU A 211 22.19 -6.53 15.93
CA LEU A 211 23.21 -5.49 15.84
C LEU A 211 24.46 -6.10 15.21
N GLU A 212 24.86 -5.57 14.07
CA GLU A 212 25.96 -6.09 13.26
C GLU A 212 27.03 -5.01 13.03
N GLY A 213 28.23 -5.42 12.67
CA GLY A 213 29.36 -4.52 12.41
C GLY A 213 30.69 -5.07 12.91
N GLY A 214 31.76 -4.35 12.58
CA GLY A 214 33.13 -4.68 12.99
C GLY A 214 33.31 -4.69 14.52
N ASP A 215 34.39 -5.31 14.98
CA ASP A 215 34.81 -5.23 16.39
C ASP A 215 35.03 -3.77 16.78
N GLY A 216 34.65 -3.37 18.00
CA GLY A 216 34.78 -1.98 18.45
C GLY A 216 33.72 -1.00 17.90
N ALA A 217 32.75 -1.45 17.10
CA ALA A 217 31.69 -0.61 16.56
C ALA A 217 30.65 -0.12 17.60
N GLY A 218 30.70 -0.61 18.85
CA GLY A 218 29.77 -0.21 19.91
C GLY A 218 28.46 -1.02 19.99
N LYS A 219 28.40 -2.21 19.38
CA LYS A 219 27.21 -3.06 19.34
C LYS A 219 26.62 -3.34 20.71
N SER A 220 27.43 -3.78 21.68
CA SER A 220 26.95 -4.12 23.03
C SER A 220 26.41 -2.88 23.76
N THR A 221 27.03 -1.71 23.59
CA THR A 221 26.52 -0.43 24.12
C THR A 221 25.15 -0.09 23.56
N GLN A 222 24.98 -0.23 22.24
CA GLN A 222 23.69 0.00 21.59
C GLN A 222 22.64 -1.05 22.00
N ALA A 223 23.04 -2.31 22.21
CA ALA A 223 22.13 -3.36 22.65
C ALA A 223 21.44 -3.01 23.97
N GLU A 224 22.22 -2.57 24.97
CA GLU A 224 21.68 -2.20 26.28
C GLU A 224 20.87 -0.91 26.23
N ALA A 225 21.37 0.14 25.55
CA ALA A 225 20.67 1.42 25.42
C ALA A 225 19.32 1.31 24.69
N LEU A 226 19.23 0.40 23.72
CA LEU A 226 17.98 0.06 23.04
C LEU A 226 17.08 -0.80 23.93
N ALA A 227 17.64 -1.77 24.64
CA ALA A 227 16.86 -2.63 25.53
C ALA A 227 16.15 -1.83 26.63
N GLU A 228 16.86 -0.91 27.28
CA GLU A 228 16.27 -0.02 28.28
C GLU A 228 15.12 0.82 27.71
N TRP A 229 15.33 1.39 26.51
CA TRP A 229 14.31 2.20 25.84
C TRP A 229 13.07 1.39 25.43
N ILE A 230 13.26 0.19 24.87
CA ILE A 230 12.16 -0.69 24.46
C ILE A 230 11.40 -1.21 25.70
N ARG A 231 12.10 -1.53 26.79
CA ARG A 231 11.46 -1.88 28.08
C ARG A 231 10.64 -0.73 28.64
N ALA A 232 11.12 0.51 28.53
CA ALA A 232 10.38 1.69 28.98
C ALA A 232 9.06 1.91 28.20
N LYS A 233 8.96 1.39 26.96
CA LYS A 233 7.72 1.33 26.18
C LYS A 233 6.77 0.20 26.59
N GLY A 234 7.17 -0.68 27.51
CA GLY A 234 6.32 -1.75 28.04
C GLY A 234 6.46 -3.11 27.34
N HIS A 235 7.50 -3.31 26.53
CA HIS A 235 7.79 -4.62 25.93
C HIS A 235 8.61 -5.52 26.87
N GLU A 236 8.40 -6.84 26.80
CA GLU A 236 9.39 -7.83 27.25
C GLU A 236 10.59 -7.77 26.29
N VAL A 237 11.80 -7.62 26.84
CA VAL A 237 13.04 -7.53 26.04
C VAL A 237 14.09 -8.54 26.50
N VAL A 238 14.50 -9.40 25.58
CA VAL A 238 15.60 -10.35 25.77
C VAL A 238 16.83 -9.85 25.01
N VAL A 239 17.86 -9.46 25.76
CA VAL A 239 19.16 -9.10 25.22
C VAL A 239 20.05 -10.33 25.22
N THR A 240 20.69 -10.59 24.09
CA THR A 240 21.55 -11.75 23.91
C THR A 240 22.72 -11.44 22.98
N ARG A 241 23.62 -12.41 22.77
CA ARG A 241 24.81 -12.27 21.93
C ARG A 241 25.28 -13.58 21.33
N GLU A 242 25.93 -13.49 20.18
CA GLU A 242 26.58 -14.62 19.54
C GLU A 242 28.07 -14.33 19.29
N PRO A 243 28.98 -15.27 19.58
CA PRO A 243 28.75 -16.56 20.20
C PRO A 243 28.70 -16.44 21.74
N GLY A 244 28.10 -17.41 22.42
CA GLY A 244 28.30 -17.57 23.88
C GLY A 244 27.14 -17.21 24.81
N ALA A 245 25.92 -17.03 24.32
CA ALA A 245 24.76 -16.77 25.18
C ALA A 245 24.26 -18.00 25.96
N THR A 246 24.59 -19.23 25.54
CA THR A 246 24.14 -20.48 26.19
C THR A 246 25.28 -21.18 26.95
N PRO A 247 25.00 -22.13 27.87
CA PRO A 247 26.06 -22.89 28.55
C PRO A 247 27.00 -23.64 27.59
N VAL A 248 26.46 -24.23 26.53
CA VAL A 248 27.25 -24.86 25.46
C VAL A 248 27.99 -23.78 24.65
N GLY A 249 27.29 -22.70 24.29
CA GLY A 249 27.85 -21.59 23.57
C GLY A 249 29.04 -20.95 24.27
N LYS A 250 29.03 -20.81 25.60
CA LYS A 250 30.16 -20.31 26.38
C LYS A 250 31.43 -21.14 26.18
N ARG A 251 31.28 -22.47 26.08
CA ARG A 251 32.40 -23.41 25.82
C ARG A 251 32.89 -23.31 24.38
N LEU A 252 31.97 -23.13 23.43
CA LEU A 252 32.32 -22.90 22.03
C LEU A 252 33.04 -21.57 21.85
N ARG A 253 32.54 -20.49 22.49
CA ARG A 253 33.17 -19.17 22.52
C ARG A 253 34.59 -19.24 23.07
N SER A 254 34.82 -19.97 24.17
CA SER A 254 36.18 -20.09 24.70
C SER A 254 37.14 -20.73 23.70
N ILE A 255 36.70 -21.74 22.94
CA ILE A 255 37.53 -22.37 21.89
C ILE A 255 37.77 -21.39 20.72
N LEU A 256 36.72 -20.66 20.31
CA LEU A 256 36.78 -19.76 19.15
C LEU A 256 37.70 -18.54 19.37
N LEU A 257 37.73 -18.01 20.59
CA LEU A 257 38.45 -16.78 20.93
C LEU A 257 39.85 -17.03 21.52
N ASP A 258 40.16 -18.26 21.94
CA ASP A 258 41.45 -18.60 22.49
C ASP A 258 42.57 -18.43 21.45
N VAL A 259 43.48 -17.50 21.75
CA VAL A 259 44.65 -17.15 20.91
C VAL A 259 45.60 -18.35 20.77
N SER A 260 45.62 -19.27 21.74
CA SER A 260 46.43 -20.49 21.68
C SER A 260 45.88 -21.54 20.71
N SER A 261 44.63 -21.39 20.26
CA SER A 261 43.99 -22.25 19.26
C SER A 261 44.42 -21.94 17.81
N ALA A 262 45.67 -21.50 17.61
CA ALA A 262 46.25 -21.03 16.35
C ALA A 262 46.34 -22.08 15.20
N GLY A 263 45.64 -23.21 15.31
CA GLY A 263 45.54 -24.26 14.29
C GLY A 263 44.10 -24.58 13.87
N LEU A 264 43.09 -23.83 14.32
CA LEU A 264 41.71 -24.08 13.94
C LEU A 264 41.51 -23.73 12.45
N SER A 265 41.08 -24.71 11.64
CA SER A 265 40.79 -24.46 10.23
C SER A 265 39.64 -23.46 10.07
N HIS A 266 39.64 -22.65 9.00
CA HIS A 266 38.57 -21.68 8.73
C HIS A 266 37.18 -22.36 8.66
N ARG A 267 37.11 -23.59 8.12
CA ARG A 267 35.87 -24.37 8.08
C ARG A 267 35.43 -24.81 9.48
N SER A 268 36.36 -25.25 10.33
CA SER A 268 36.06 -25.60 11.72
C SER A 268 35.55 -24.39 12.51
N GLU A 269 36.17 -23.22 12.34
CA GLU A 269 35.70 -21.95 12.90
C GLU A 269 34.24 -21.67 12.50
N ALA A 270 33.94 -21.71 11.20
CA ALA A 270 32.59 -21.48 10.68
C ALA A 270 31.54 -22.47 11.23
N LEU A 271 31.91 -23.76 11.35
CA LEU A 271 31.02 -24.78 11.88
C LEU A 271 30.75 -24.63 13.38
N LEU A 272 31.75 -24.19 14.16
CA LEU A 272 31.55 -23.93 15.60
C LEU A 272 30.66 -22.71 15.83
N TYR A 273 30.79 -21.66 15.02
CA TYR A 273 29.85 -20.52 15.02
C TYR A 273 28.44 -20.96 14.66
N ALA A 274 28.27 -21.81 13.64
CA ALA A 274 26.96 -22.34 13.27
C ALA A 274 26.35 -23.22 14.37
N ALA A 275 27.17 -24.02 15.08
CA ALA A 275 26.73 -24.87 16.18
C ALA A 275 26.28 -24.06 17.41
N ASP A 276 27.03 -23.02 17.79
CA ASP A 276 26.63 -22.09 18.86
C ASP A 276 25.29 -21.42 18.53
N ARG A 277 25.15 -20.96 17.29
CA ARG A 277 23.94 -20.29 16.81
C ARG A 277 22.71 -21.20 16.80
N ALA A 278 22.86 -22.46 16.37
CA ALA A 278 21.76 -23.42 16.39
C ALA A 278 21.21 -23.60 17.81
N GLU A 279 22.09 -23.89 18.77
CA GLU A 279 21.73 -24.02 20.17
C GLU A 279 21.11 -22.73 20.73
N HIS A 280 21.69 -21.57 20.41
CA HIS A 280 21.21 -20.29 20.88
C HIS A 280 19.81 -19.95 20.34
N VAL A 281 19.55 -20.21 19.06
CA VAL A 281 18.24 -19.97 18.48
C VAL A 281 17.19 -20.88 19.10
N ASP A 282 17.48 -22.16 19.26
CA ASP A 282 16.50 -23.12 19.77
C ASP A 282 16.20 -22.93 21.26
N THR A 283 17.18 -22.50 22.06
CA THR A 283 17.02 -22.40 23.52
C THR A 283 16.67 -21.00 24.04
N VAL A 284 17.01 -19.94 23.29
CA VAL A 284 16.83 -18.55 23.76
C VAL A 284 16.01 -17.73 22.78
N VAL A 285 16.46 -17.58 21.53
CA VAL A 285 15.88 -16.60 20.60
C VAL A 285 14.46 -16.99 20.19
N ARG A 286 14.27 -18.22 19.68
CA ARG A 286 12.97 -18.68 19.18
C ARG A 286 11.92 -18.72 20.29
N PRO A 287 12.19 -19.31 21.48
CA PRO A 287 11.22 -19.27 22.57
C PRO A 287 10.84 -17.86 23.00
N ALA A 288 11.76 -16.89 22.99
CA ALA A 288 11.46 -15.50 23.32
C ALA A 288 10.53 -14.85 22.27
N LEU A 289 10.83 -15.03 20.99
CA LEU A 289 10.01 -14.49 19.91
C LEU A 289 8.60 -15.11 19.87
N GLU A 290 8.49 -16.41 20.13
CA GLU A 290 7.19 -17.12 20.16
C GLU A 290 6.26 -16.60 21.26
N ARG A 291 6.81 -16.05 22.36
CA ARG A 291 6.03 -15.41 23.42
C ARG A 291 5.71 -13.93 23.14
N GLY A 292 6.16 -13.39 22.01
CA GLY A 292 5.94 -11.99 21.61
C GLY A 292 6.98 -11.01 22.16
N ALA A 293 8.09 -11.49 22.73
CA ALA A 293 9.15 -10.61 23.22
C ALA A 293 9.92 -9.95 22.07
N VAL A 294 10.55 -8.82 22.37
CA VAL A 294 11.56 -8.20 21.51
C VAL A 294 12.91 -8.82 21.84
N VAL A 295 13.57 -9.42 20.85
CA VAL A 295 14.92 -9.97 21.01
C VAL A 295 15.93 -9.03 20.38
N ILE A 296 16.97 -8.66 21.12
CA ILE A 296 18.10 -7.87 20.63
C ILE A 296 19.35 -8.74 20.73
N SER A 297 19.93 -9.11 19.60
CA SER A 297 21.16 -9.91 19.55
C SER A 297 22.34 -9.05 19.11
N ASP A 298 23.42 -9.05 19.90
CA ASP A 298 24.75 -8.61 19.45
C ASP A 298 25.36 -9.72 18.58
N ARG A 299 25.38 -9.47 17.27
CA ARG A 299 25.69 -10.41 16.17
C ARG A 299 24.62 -11.48 15.91
N TYR A 300 24.56 -11.89 14.65
CA TYR A 300 23.76 -13.01 14.15
C TYR A 300 24.42 -13.62 12.90
N ILE A 301 23.64 -14.13 11.94
CA ILE A 301 24.12 -14.81 10.72
C ILE A 301 25.06 -13.92 9.89
N ASP A 302 24.80 -12.61 9.81
CA ASP A 302 25.54 -11.71 8.93
C ASP A 302 26.99 -11.55 9.37
N SER A 303 27.25 -11.58 10.69
CA SER A 303 28.60 -11.69 11.24
C SER A 303 29.35 -12.90 10.68
N SER A 304 28.71 -14.07 10.58
CA SER A 304 29.40 -15.25 10.04
C SER A 304 29.70 -15.12 8.56
N VAL A 305 28.79 -14.54 7.78
CA VAL A 305 29.02 -14.30 6.35
C VAL A 305 30.13 -13.28 6.11
N ALA A 306 30.20 -12.22 6.92
CA ALA A 306 31.26 -11.22 6.83
C ALA A 306 32.63 -11.74 7.28
N TYR A 307 32.72 -12.36 8.46
CA TYR A 307 34.00 -12.83 9.02
C TYR A 307 34.49 -14.12 8.35
N GLN A 308 33.67 -15.16 8.32
CA GLN A 308 34.09 -16.45 7.77
C GLN A 308 33.93 -16.52 6.24
N GLY A 309 32.96 -15.83 5.66
CA GLY A 309 32.86 -15.72 4.19
C GLY A 309 33.93 -14.79 3.63
N ALA A 310 33.71 -13.48 3.75
CA ALA A 310 34.59 -12.47 3.15
C ALA A 310 35.98 -12.38 3.83
N GLY A 311 36.05 -12.50 5.16
CA GLY A 311 37.31 -12.40 5.90
C GLY A 311 38.26 -13.58 5.66
N ARG A 312 37.74 -14.83 5.75
CA ARG A 312 38.49 -16.09 5.67
C ARG A 312 38.55 -16.75 4.28
N ASP A 313 38.05 -16.07 3.25
CA ASP A 313 37.95 -16.55 1.85
C ASP A 313 37.20 -17.88 1.71
N LEU A 314 36.14 -18.06 2.51
CA LEU A 314 35.17 -19.14 2.31
C LEU A 314 34.02 -18.61 1.47
N SER A 315 33.36 -19.50 0.73
CA SER A 315 32.19 -19.13 -0.07
C SER A 315 31.10 -18.48 0.80
N PRO A 316 30.79 -17.17 0.62
CA PRO A 316 29.77 -16.49 1.43
C PRO A 316 28.39 -17.16 1.30
N THR A 317 28.10 -17.72 0.13
CA THR A 317 26.86 -18.46 -0.12
C THR A 317 26.78 -19.76 0.67
N GLU A 318 27.89 -20.49 0.82
CA GLU A 318 27.91 -21.73 1.63
C GLU A 318 27.79 -21.40 3.12
N ILE A 319 28.47 -20.36 3.59
CA ILE A 319 28.35 -19.91 4.99
C ILE A 319 26.93 -19.45 5.30
N ALA A 320 26.31 -18.67 4.41
CA ALA A 320 24.92 -18.26 4.56
C ALA A 320 23.97 -19.47 4.58
N ARG A 321 24.23 -20.49 3.75
CA ARG A 321 23.44 -21.72 3.70
C ARG A 321 23.52 -22.52 5.00
N ILE A 322 24.73 -22.79 5.50
CA ILE A 322 24.93 -23.55 6.74
C ILE A 322 24.23 -22.86 7.91
N ASN A 323 24.32 -21.53 7.99
CA ASN A 323 23.69 -20.77 9.06
C ASN A 323 22.17 -20.64 8.92
N ARG A 324 21.64 -20.60 7.70
CA ARG A 324 20.20 -20.69 7.45
C ARG A 324 19.64 -22.02 7.94
N TRP A 325 20.34 -23.12 7.64
CA TRP A 325 19.99 -24.44 8.16
C TRP A 325 20.05 -24.48 9.69
N ALA A 326 21.14 -23.99 10.29
CA ALA A 326 21.35 -23.95 11.74
C ALA A 326 20.24 -23.18 12.49
N THR A 327 19.65 -22.17 11.85
CA THR A 327 18.64 -21.28 12.46
C THR A 327 17.21 -21.64 12.06
N GLY A 328 17.01 -22.70 11.26
CA GLY A 328 15.70 -23.01 10.70
C GLY A 328 15.13 -21.88 9.84
N GLY A 329 15.98 -21.08 9.21
CA GLY A 329 15.59 -19.97 8.34
C GLY A 329 15.14 -18.70 9.06
N LEU A 330 15.28 -18.62 10.39
CA LEU A 330 14.93 -17.43 11.15
C LEU A 330 15.81 -16.24 10.71
N VAL A 331 15.19 -15.12 10.35
CA VAL A 331 15.89 -13.87 10.04
C VAL A 331 15.40 -12.73 10.94
N PRO A 332 16.25 -11.72 11.24
CA PRO A 332 15.83 -10.53 11.97
C PRO A 332 14.77 -9.74 11.21
N ASN A 333 13.88 -9.09 11.95
CA ASN A 333 12.98 -8.07 11.41
C ASN A 333 13.75 -6.80 11.02
N LEU A 334 14.81 -6.49 11.77
CA LEU A 334 15.71 -5.36 11.52
C LEU A 334 17.16 -5.75 11.85
N THR A 335 18.07 -5.50 10.92
CA THR A 335 19.51 -5.57 11.19
C THR A 335 20.09 -4.16 11.19
N CYS A 336 20.61 -3.70 12.34
CA CYS A 336 21.32 -2.42 12.42
C CYS A 336 22.82 -2.68 12.21
N LEU A 337 23.34 -2.26 11.06
CA LEU A 337 24.76 -2.32 10.75
C LEU A 337 25.45 -1.05 11.26
N LEU A 338 26.24 -1.20 12.32
CA LEU A 338 27.10 -0.14 12.86
C LEU A 338 28.39 -0.06 12.04
N ASP A 339 28.45 0.89 11.11
CA ASP A 339 29.58 1.07 10.20
C ASP A 339 30.62 2.02 10.82
N VAL A 340 31.85 1.53 10.95
CA VAL A 340 33.01 2.31 11.38
C VAL A 340 34.24 1.78 10.66
N SER A 341 35.23 2.64 10.39
CA SER A 341 36.48 2.18 9.81
C SER A 341 37.23 1.26 10.79
N PRO A 342 37.91 0.20 10.31
CA PRO A 342 38.69 -0.67 11.18
C PRO A 342 39.73 0.08 12.02
N GLU A 343 40.30 1.15 11.47
CA GLU A 343 41.30 1.98 12.13
C GLU A 343 40.69 2.72 13.33
N ALA A 344 39.53 3.37 13.15
CA ALA A 344 38.85 4.08 14.22
C ALA A 344 38.25 3.13 15.28
N ALA A 345 37.78 1.95 14.86
CA ALA A 345 37.32 0.91 15.78
C ALA A 345 38.45 0.39 16.68
N ARG A 346 39.67 0.25 16.14
CA ARG A 346 40.84 -0.25 16.87
C ARG A 346 41.23 0.65 18.04
N GLU A 347 41.06 1.97 17.90
CA GLU A 347 41.34 2.95 18.96
C GLU A 347 40.45 2.77 20.20
N ARG A 348 39.32 2.05 20.06
CA ARG A 348 38.35 1.81 21.13
C ARG A 348 38.64 0.54 21.94
N PHE A 349 39.63 -0.26 21.56
CA PHE A 349 39.98 -1.47 22.30
C PHE A 349 40.70 -1.14 23.60
N THR A 350 40.09 -1.54 24.71
CA THR A 350 40.62 -1.35 26.06
C THR A 350 41.34 -2.59 26.60
N GLU A 351 41.10 -3.75 26.00
CA GLU A 351 41.63 -5.05 26.42
C GLU A 351 42.57 -5.65 25.35
N ALA A 352 43.29 -6.70 25.73
CA ALA A 352 44.10 -7.46 24.79
C ALA A 352 43.19 -8.09 23.72
N PRO A 353 43.50 -7.94 22.42
CA PRO A 353 42.64 -8.42 21.36
C PRO A 353 42.53 -9.94 21.38
N ASP A 354 41.32 -10.44 21.13
CA ASP A 354 41.12 -11.87 20.92
C ASP A 354 41.73 -12.36 19.59
N ARG A 355 41.57 -13.66 19.29
CA ARG A 355 42.12 -14.26 18.07
C ARG A 355 41.63 -13.59 16.78
N LEU A 356 40.37 -13.19 16.70
CA LEU A 356 39.80 -12.55 15.50
C LEU A 356 40.13 -11.06 15.45
N GLU A 357 40.15 -10.41 16.60
CA GLU A 357 40.58 -9.02 16.71
C GLU A 357 42.06 -8.87 16.39
N SER A 358 42.88 -9.91 16.59
CA SER A 358 44.31 -9.92 16.26
C SER A 358 44.61 -10.10 14.76
N GLU A 359 43.60 -10.25 13.91
CA GLU A 359 43.80 -10.40 12.46
C GLU A 359 44.31 -9.09 11.79
N PRO A 360 44.96 -9.19 10.61
CA PRO A 360 45.50 -8.02 9.91
C PRO A 360 44.43 -7.00 9.51
N ALA A 361 44.81 -5.73 9.31
CA ALA A 361 43.89 -4.68 8.88
C ALA A 361 43.12 -5.01 7.58
N GLU A 362 43.77 -5.68 6.62
CA GLU A 362 43.14 -6.14 5.38
C GLU A 362 41.97 -7.12 5.62
N PHE A 363 42.08 -7.98 6.65
CA PHE A 363 40.99 -8.86 7.06
C PHE A 363 39.78 -8.05 7.50
N HIS A 364 39.96 -7.08 8.40
CA HIS A 364 38.88 -6.24 8.88
C HIS A 364 38.28 -5.34 7.79
N ALA A 365 39.08 -4.89 6.82
CA ALA A 365 38.59 -4.18 5.64
C ALA A 365 37.68 -5.08 4.77
N ARG A 366 38.06 -6.35 4.55
CA ARG A 366 37.20 -7.33 3.86
C ARG A 366 35.91 -7.60 4.62
N VAL A 367 35.99 -7.72 5.94
CA VAL A 367 34.80 -7.91 6.82
C VAL A 367 33.83 -6.74 6.67
N ARG A 368 34.32 -5.49 6.77
CA ARG A 368 33.49 -4.28 6.58
C ARG A 368 32.83 -4.26 5.20
N SER A 369 33.60 -4.54 4.14
CA SER A 369 33.08 -4.64 2.77
C SER A 369 32.00 -5.73 2.64
N GLY A 370 32.20 -6.88 3.29
CA GLY A 370 31.22 -7.96 3.36
C GLY A 370 29.89 -7.51 3.98
N PHE A 371 29.92 -6.81 5.11
CA PHE A 371 28.71 -6.26 5.73
C PHE A 371 27.99 -5.25 4.84
N LEU A 372 28.72 -4.30 4.24
CA LEU A 372 28.13 -3.30 3.34
C LEU A 372 27.50 -3.95 2.10
N THR A 373 28.11 -5.02 1.58
CA THR A 373 27.56 -5.80 0.47
C THR A 373 26.25 -6.49 0.85
N LEU A 374 26.17 -7.07 2.06
CA LEU A 374 24.94 -7.67 2.58
C LEU A 374 23.84 -6.62 2.75
N ALA A 375 24.17 -5.46 3.31
CA ALA A 375 23.22 -4.38 3.52
C ALA A 375 22.68 -3.81 2.19
N ALA A 376 23.52 -3.69 1.16
CA ALA A 376 23.12 -3.25 -0.17
C ALA A 376 22.19 -4.25 -0.88
N ALA A 377 22.29 -5.54 -0.57
CA ALA A 377 21.47 -6.59 -1.18
C ALA A 377 20.02 -6.65 -0.63
N ASP A 378 19.77 -6.15 0.58
CA ASP A 378 18.45 -6.16 1.22
C ASP A 378 18.14 -4.85 1.99
N PRO A 379 18.02 -3.70 1.30
CA PRO A 379 17.89 -2.39 1.96
C PRO A 379 16.62 -2.24 2.81
N GLY A 380 15.63 -3.13 2.66
CA GLY A 380 14.41 -3.12 3.49
C GLY A 380 14.66 -3.63 4.91
N ARG A 381 15.57 -4.60 5.07
CA ARG A 381 15.91 -5.24 6.35
C ARG A 381 17.05 -4.55 7.08
N TYR A 382 17.96 -3.88 6.37
CA TYR A 382 19.13 -3.24 6.98
C TYR A 382 18.92 -1.75 7.27
N LEU A 383 19.45 -1.32 8.41
CA LEU A 383 19.71 0.08 8.73
C LEU A 383 21.22 0.25 8.90
N ILE A 384 21.87 0.96 7.97
CA ILE A 384 23.28 1.32 8.11
C ILE A 384 23.37 2.59 8.96
N VAL A 385 24.15 2.55 10.03
CA VAL A 385 24.35 3.68 10.94
C VAL A 385 25.83 3.96 11.04
N ASP A 386 26.21 5.23 10.84
CA ASP A 386 27.59 5.68 11.04
C ASP A 386 27.94 5.64 12.53
N ALA A 387 28.75 4.66 12.90
CA ALA A 387 29.17 4.40 14.27
C ALA A 387 30.46 5.14 14.65
N SER A 388 30.93 6.07 13.81
CA SER A 388 31.99 7.03 14.19
C SER A 388 31.47 8.15 15.11
N GLN A 389 30.16 8.38 15.13
CA GLN A 389 29.48 9.37 15.96
C GLN A 389 29.40 8.96 17.44
N GLU A 390 29.02 9.91 18.29
CA GLU A 390 28.77 9.66 19.72
C GLU A 390 27.67 8.60 19.93
N PRO A 391 27.78 7.73 20.96
CA PRO A 391 26.85 6.63 21.18
C PRO A 391 25.37 7.04 21.25
N GLU A 392 25.05 8.21 21.81
CA GLU A 392 23.69 8.73 21.92
C GLU A 392 23.11 9.13 20.56
N ALA A 393 23.95 9.66 19.65
CA ALA A 393 23.53 10.00 18.30
C ALA A 393 23.18 8.74 17.50
N VAL A 394 24.04 7.70 17.60
CA VAL A 394 23.78 6.37 17.03
C VAL A 394 22.47 5.79 17.57
N THR A 395 22.28 5.84 18.89
CA THR A 395 21.06 5.37 19.56
C THR A 395 19.83 6.09 19.01
N THR A 396 19.91 7.41 18.82
CA THR A 396 18.80 8.24 18.32
C THR A 396 18.38 7.84 16.91
N VAL A 397 19.34 7.59 16.01
CA VAL A 397 19.06 7.13 14.65
C VAL A 397 18.35 5.77 14.66
N ILE A 398 18.82 4.82 15.48
CA ILE A 398 18.19 3.49 15.57
C ILE A 398 16.78 3.60 16.17
N ARG A 399 16.59 4.39 17.22
CA ARG A 399 15.27 4.64 17.84
C ARG A 399 14.28 5.20 16.84
N HIS A 400 14.69 6.19 16.04
CA HIS A 400 13.82 6.77 15.01
C HIS A 400 13.34 5.72 14.00
N ARG A 401 14.23 4.80 13.57
CA ARG A 401 13.81 3.69 12.71
C ARG A 401 12.85 2.75 13.43
N LEU A 402 13.13 2.40 14.68
CA LEU A 402 12.29 1.51 15.49
C LEU A 402 10.91 2.11 15.77
N ASP A 403 10.77 3.42 15.94
CA ASP A 403 9.46 4.08 16.08
C ASP A 403 8.53 3.82 14.88
N LEU A 404 9.08 3.52 13.70
CA LEU A 404 8.31 3.24 12.49
C LEU A 404 7.98 1.75 12.29
N VAL A 405 8.80 0.84 12.84
CA VAL A 405 8.72 -0.60 12.51
C VAL A 405 8.43 -1.50 13.71
N LEU A 406 8.72 -1.04 14.93
CA LEU A 406 8.44 -1.79 16.14
C LEU A 406 6.92 -1.74 16.41
N PRO A 407 6.25 -2.90 16.56
CA PRO A 407 4.84 -2.92 16.95
C PRO A 407 4.63 -2.22 18.31
N LEU A 408 3.44 -1.66 18.53
CA LEU A 408 3.08 -1.09 19.84
C LEU A 408 3.06 -2.18 20.91
N SER A 409 3.50 -1.84 22.12
CA SER A 409 3.38 -2.76 23.26
C SER A 409 1.92 -2.92 23.69
N GLU A 410 1.60 -4.02 24.39
CA GLU A 410 0.26 -4.17 24.98
C GLU A 410 -0.11 -3.01 25.93
N ALA A 411 0.89 -2.44 26.61
CA ALA A 411 0.69 -1.30 27.49
C ALA A 411 0.36 -0.02 26.71
N GLU A 412 1.04 0.22 25.59
CA GLU A 412 0.77 1.36 24.71
C GLU A 412 -0.59 1.22 24.03
N VAL A 413 -0.96 0.02 23.57
CA VAL A 413 -2.29 -0.25 22.99
C VAL A 413 -3.39 0.05 24.02
N LYS A 414 -3.25 -0.45 25.26
CA LYS A 414 -4.21 -0.15 26.34
C LYS A 414 -4.27 1.35 26.65
N ALA A 415 -3.12 2.02 26.76
CA ALA A 415 -3.08 3.46 27.01
C ALA A 415 -3.73 4.28 25.88
N GLN A 416 -3.54 3.89 24.61
CA GLN A 416 -4.21 4.53 23.48
C GLN A 416 -5.73 4.29 23.49
N GLU A 417 -6.18 3.09 23.85
CA GLU A 417 -7.61 2.80 23.99
C GLU A 417 -8.24 3.59 25.14
N GLU A 418 -7.56 3.72 26.27
CA GLU A 418 -7.99 4.52 27.41
C GLU A 418 -8.04 6.01 27.05
N ALA A 419 -7.00 6.53 26.38
CA ALA A 419 -6.97 7.91 25.91
C ALA A 419 -8.10 8.19 24.90
N ARG A 420 -8.40 7.24 24.00
CA ARG A 420 -9.53 7.35 23.06
C ARG A 420 -10.85 7.43 23.81
N LYS A 421 -11.08 6.54 24.78
CA LYS A 421 -12.31 6.54 25.60
C LYS A 421 -12.45 7.84 26.38
N ALA A 422 -11.37 8.35 26.99
CA ALA A 422 -11.38 9.62 27.70
C ALA A 422 -11.67 10.81 26.77
N ALA A 423 -11.10 10.83 25.57
CA ALA A 423 -11.37 11.86 24.58
C ALA A 423 -12.82 11.82 24.07
N GLU A 424 -13.37 10.63 23.85
CA GLU A 424 -14.79 10.44 23.49
C GLU A 424 -15.73 10.93 24.61
N GLU A 425 -15.40 10.65 25.88
CA GLU A 425 -16.17 11.12 27.03
C GLU A 425 -16.09 12.65 27.19
N GLU A 426 -14.90 13.24 27.04
CA GLU A 426 -14.72 14.69 27.08
C GLU A 426 -15.47 15.38 25.93
N ALA A 427 -15.44 14.81 24.72
CA ALA A 427 -16.19 15.31 23.57
C ALA A 427 -17.70 15.24 23.81
N ARG A 428 -18.20 14.13 24.38
CA ARG A 428 -19.62 14.00 24.77
C ARG A 428 -20.01 15.07 25.78
N ARG A 429 -19.20 15.28 26.82
CA ARG A 429 -19.45 16.31 27.84
C ARG A 429 -19.47 17.71 27.24
N LYS A 430 -18.52 18.05 26.37
CA LYS A 430 -18.51 19.36 25.69
C LYS A 430 -19.74 19.54 24.79
N ALA A 431 -20.16 18.49 24.08
CA ALA A 431 -21.37 18.53 23.27
C ALA A 431 -22.64 18.71 24.12
N GLU A 432 -22.73 18.05 25.28
CA GLU A 432 -23.81 18.23 26.25
C GLU A 432 -23.81 19.66 26.83
N GLU A 433 -22.66 20.21 27.20
CA GLU A 433 -22.52 21.59 27.69
C GLU A 433 -22.87 22.62 26.59
N GLU A 434 -22.46 22.39 25.34
CA GLU A 434 -22.81 23.26 24.20
C GLU A 434 -24.30 23.18 23.86
N ALA A 435 -24.90 21.98 23.89
CA ALA A 435 -26.33 21.79 23.71
C ALA A 435 -27.13 22.47 24.82
N ALA A 436 -26.68 22.39 26.07
CA ALA A 436 -27.29 23.08 27.20
C ALA A 436 -27.22 24.61 27.04
N ARG A 437 -26.06 25.15 26.60
CA ARG A 437 -25.92 26.58 26.30
C ARG A 437 -26.83 27.03 25.16
N LYS A 438 -26.89 26.28 24.05
CA LYS A 438 -27.80 26.58 22.94
C LYS A 438 -29.26 26.55 23.36
N ALA A 439 -29.65 25.55 24.17
CA ALA A 439 -31.00 25.46 24.71
C ALA A 439 -31.34 26.64 25.66
N GLU A 440 -30.36 27.11 26.45
CA GLU A 440 -30.53 28.28 27.31
C GLU A 440 -30.61 29.58 26.50
N GLU A 441 -29.76 29.76 25.47
CA GLU A 441 -29.83 30.88 24.54
C GLU A 441 -31.17 30.91 23.79
N GLU A 442 -31.64 29.76 23.28
CA GLU A 442 -32.98 29.65 22.66
C GLU A 442 -34.09 30.00 23.65
N ARG A 443 -33.97 29.59 24.93
CA ARG A 443 -34.95 29.95 25.97
C ARG A 443 -34.97 31.46 26.21
N LEU A 444 -33.80 32.09 26.34
CA LEU A 444 -33.67 33.54 26.53
C LEU A 444 -34.18 34.33 25.31
N GLU A 445 -33.93 33.85 24.10
CA GLU A 445 -34.46 34.45 22.87
C GLU A 445 -35.99 34.35 22.83
N ARG A 446 -36.57 33.21 23.19
CA ARG A 446 -38.03 33.06 23.30
C ARG A 446 -38.62 34.02 24.32
N GLU A 447 -38.03 34.11 25.52
CA GLU A 447 -38.46 35.07 26.55
C GLU A 447 -38.38 36.52 26.06
N ARG A 448 -37.31 36.88 25.33
CA ARG A 448 -37.14 38.21 24.75
C ARG A 448 -38.17 38.49 23.65
N GLN A 449 -38.47 37.51 22.80
CA GLN A 449 -39.50 37.62 21.77
C GLN A 449 -40.89 37.78 22.39
N GLU A 450 -41.20 37.04 23.46
CA GLU A 450 -42.44 37.19 24.21
C GLU A 450 -42.55 38.57 24.87
N GLN A 451 -41.47 39.09 25.46
CA GLN A 451 -41.45 40.45 26.01
C GLN A 451 -41.67 41.51 24.93
N LEU A 452 -41.01 41.38 23.77
CA LEU A 452 -41.21 42.28 22.64
C LEU A 452 -42.64 42.20 22.09
N ALA A 453 -43.23 41.00 22.04
CA ALA A 453 -44.61 40.81 21.63
C ALA A 453 -45.60 41.46 22.61
N LYS A 454 -45.35 41.34 23.93
CA LYS A 454 -46.14 42.05 24.96
C LYS A 454 -46.05 43.57 24.81
N LEU A 455 -44.83 44.11 24.65
CA LEU A 455 -44.64 45.56 24.47
C LEU A 455 -45.32 46.06 23.19
N ARG A 456 -45.24 45.30 22.09
CA ARG A 456 -45.96 45.62 20.84
C ARG A 456 -47.47 45.58 21.03
N ALA A 457 -47.99 44.58 21.73
CA ALA A 457 -49.43 44.49 22.02
C ALA A 457 -49.90 45.66 22.90
N GLU A 458 -49.12 46.06 23.91
CA GLU A 458 -49.39 47.23 24.73
C GLU A 458 -49.34 48.53 23.92
N GLU A 459 -48.38 48.67 23.00
CA GLU A 459 -48.27 49.83 22.11
C GLU A 459 -49.42 49.88 21.10
N GLU A 460 -49.83 48.74 20.54
CA GLU A 460 -50.99 48.62 19.66
C GLU A 460 -52.29 48.93 20.40
N GLU A 461 -52.46 48.44 21.63
CA GLU A 461 -53.61 48.75 22.46
C GLU A 461 -53.65 50.24 22.81
N ARG A 462 -52.50 50.84 23.13
CA ARG A 462 -52.39 52.28 23.35
C ARG A 462 -52.73 53.09 22.11
N LYS A 463 -52.19 52.72 20.94
CA LYS A 463 -52.52 53.37 19.66
C LYS A 463 -54.00 53.22 19.34
N ARG A 464 -54.59 52.06 19.60
CA ARG A 464 -56.03 51.83 19.41
C ARG A 464 -56.87 52.72 20.31
N ARG A 465 -56.51 52.87 21.59
CA ARG A 465 -57.18 53.80 22.51
C ARG A 465 -57.03 55.26 22.07
N GLU A 466 -55.84 55.67 21.64
CA GLU A 466 -55.60 57.02 21.11
C GLU A 466 -56.40 57.27 19.82
N LEU A 467 -56.54 56.26 18.95
CA LEU A 467 -57.31 56.34 17.71
C LEU A 467 -58.82 56.34 17.97
N GLU A 468 -59.31 55.57 18.94
CA GLU A 468 -60.69 55.61 19.42
C GLU A 468 -61.02 56.97 20.07
N GLU A 469 -60.12 57.55 20.87
CA GLU A 469 -60.28 58.90 21.40
C GLU A 469 -60.26 59.98 20.31
N ALA A 470 -59.38 59.84 19.31
CA ALA A 470 -59.31 60.75 18.17
C ALA A 470 -60.59 60.67 17.33
N GLN A 471 -61.08 59.47 17.03
CA GLN A 471 -62.36 59.25 16.34
C GLN A 471 -63.53 59.81 17.14
N ARG A 472 -63.53 59.69 18.46
CA ARG A 472 -64.56 60.27 19.32
C ARG A 472 -64.55 61.80 19.28
N ARG A 473 -63.37 62.41 19.35
CA ARG A 473 -63.19 63.87 19.21
C ARG A 473 -63.57 64.35 17.81
N GLU A 474 -63.25 63.59 16.77
CA GLU A 474 -63.63 63.91 15.40
C GLU A 474 -65.14 63.78 15.18
N ALA A 475 -65.77 62.74 15.73
CA ALA A 475 -67.22 62.58 15.72
C ALA A 475 -67.93 63.71 16.48
N GLU A 476 -67.39 64.16 17.62
CA GLU A 476 -67.89 65.34 18.34
C GLU A 476 -67.77 66.62 17.51
N ARG A 477 -66.62 66.83 16.84
CA ARG A 477 -66.45 67.97 15.91
C ARG A 477 -67.40 67.90 14.72
N GLN A 478 -67.57 66.72 14.11
CA GLN A 478 -68.49 66.53 13.00
C GLN A 478 -69.94 66.73 13.44
N ALA A 479 -70.32 66.32 14.65
CA ALA A 479 -71.64 66.59 15.22
C ALA A 479 -71.84 68.10 15.50
N GLU A 480 -70.81 68.81 15.94
CA GLU A 480 -70.85 70.26 16.15
C GLU A 480 -70.91 71.02 14.82
N GLU A 481 -70.14 70.62 13.81
CA GLU A 481 -70.22 71.16 12.45
C GLU A 481 -71.56 70.86 11.78
N ALA A 482 -72.12 69.66 11.97
CA ALA A 482 -73.46 69.32 11.49
C ALA A 482 -74.54 70.18 12.16
N ARG A 483 -74.40 70.50 13.45
CA ARG A 483 -75.27 71.46 14.14
C ARG A 483 -75.15 72.86 13.55
N LYS A 484 -73.92 73.36 13.34
CA LYS A 484 -73.68 74.68 12.73
C LYS A 484 -74.20 74.76 11.30
N ARG A 485 -74.03 73.70 10.49
CA ARG A 485 -74.58 73.61 9.13
C ARG A 485 -76.11 73.54 9.12
N ALA A 486 -76.73 72.83 10.08
CA ALA A 486 -78.18 72.81 10.23
C ALA A 486 -78.73 74.20 10.65
N GLU A 487 -77.98 74.93 11.47
CA GLU A 487 -78.31 76.28 11.91
C GLU A 487 -78.14 77.30 10.76
N GLU A 488 -77.06 77.22 9.97
CA GLU A 488 -76.88 78.00 8.74
C GLU A 488 -77.91 77.66 7.66
N ALA A 489 -78.28 76.39 7.50
CA ALA A 489 -79.33 75.98 6.55
C ALA A 489 -80.70 76.52 6.98
N ARG A 490 -81.01 76.54 8.29
CA ARG A 490 -82.19 77.23 8.82
C ARG A 490 -82.16 78.72 8.53
N ARG A 491 -81.00 79.37 8.74
CA ARG A 491 -80.83 80.81 8.50
C ARG A 491 -80.99 81.17 7.02
N LYS A 492 -80.43 80.35 6.11
CA LYS A 492 -80.61 80.51 4.66
C LYS A 492 -82.05 80.25 4.22
N ALA A 493 -82.74 79.26 4.80
CA ALA A 493 -84.16 79.02 4.54
C ALA A 493 -85.06 80.16 5.06
N GLU A 494 -84.70 80.82 6.17
CA GLU A 494 -85.39 82.01 6.67
C GLU A 494 -85.12 83.24 5.78
N GLU A 495 -83.89 83.42 5.29
CA GLU A 495 -83.53 84.48 4.34
C GLU A 495 -84.21 84.28 2.96
N GLU A 496 -84.33 83.03 2.50
CA GLU A 496 -85.02 82.69 1.26
C GLU A 496 -86.55 82.88 1.40
N LYS A 497 -87.13 82.54 2.55
CA LYS A 497 -88.52 82.89 2.90
C LYS A 497 -88.73 84.41 2.94
N ALA A 498 -87.79 85.17 3.49
CA ALA A 498 -87.88 86.63 3.55
C ALA A 498 -87.76 87.27 2.16
N ARG A 499 -86.94 86.68 1.27
CA ARG A 499 -86.80 87.11 -0.13
C ARG A 499 -88.05 86.83 -0.95
N LEU A 500 -88.67 85.65 -0.78
CA LEU A 500 -89.95 85.31 -1.40
C LEU A 500 -91.08 86.24 -0.92
N LEU A 501 -91.14 86.55 0.39
CA LEU A 501 -92.08 87.52 0.96
C LEU A 501 -91.86 88.97 0.47
N ALA A 502 -90.61 89.35 0.16
CA ALA A 502 -90.30 90.65 -0.42
C ALA A 502 -90.70 90.74 -1.90
N GLU A 503 -90.55 89.65 -2.65
CA GLU A 503 -90.97 89.54 -4.05
C GLU A 503 -92.50 89.49 -4.19
N GLU A 504 -93.19 88.82 -3.26
CA GLU A 504 -94.65 88.83 -3.15
C GLU A 504 -95.20 90.23 -2.81
N LYS A 505 -94.53 90.98 -1.92
CA LYS A 505 -94.89 92.36 -1.60
C LYS A 505 -94.67 93.32 -2.78
N LEU A 506 -93.69 93.07 -3.63
CA LEU A 506 -93.45 93.85 -4.85
C LEU A 506 -94.51 93.58 -5.92
N ARG A 507 -94.91 92.32 -6.10
CA ARG A 507 -96.03 91.93 -6.97
C ARG A 507 -97.38 92.45 -6.45
N ALA A 508 -97.60 92.42 -5.14
CA ALA A 508 -98.78 93.00 -4.50
C ALA A 508 -98.82 94.54 -4.61
N ALA A 509 -97.67 95.22 -4.65
CA ALA A 509 -97.58 96.67 -4.88
C ALA A 509 -97.87 97.04 -6.36
N GLU A 510 -97.45 96.21 -7.32
CA GLU A 510 -97.80 96.37 -8.74
C GLU A 510 -99.29 96.05 -9.00
N GLU A 511 -99.84 95.03 -8.36
CA GLU A 511 -101.29 94.73 -8.40
C GLU A 511 -102.11 95.81 -7.69
N ALA A 512 -101.63 96.39 -6.58
CA ALA A 512 -102.29 97.52 -5.91
C ALA A 512 -102.26 98.80 -6.77
N ARG A 513 -101.23 99.01 -7.59
CA ARG A 513 -101.16 100.11 -8.54
C ARG A 513 -102.13 99.92 -9.71
N ARG A 514 -102.24 98.70 -10.26
CA ARG A 514 -103.26 98.34 -11.26
C ARG A 514 -104.69 98.38 -10.68
N LYS A 515 -104.88 98.02 -9.41
CA LYS A 515 -106.15 98.18 -8.69
C LYS A 515 -106.54 99.63 -8.47
N ARG A 516 -105.59 100.52 -8.16
CA ARG A 516 -105.87 101.97 -8.01
C ARG A 516 -106.26 102.62 -9.33
N GLU A 517 -105.63 102.22 -10.44
CA GLU A 517 -106.00 102.66 -11.79
C GLU A 517 -107.39 102.11 -12.20
N ALA A 518 -107.74 100.87 -11.79
CA ALA A 518 -109.09 100.31 -11.98
C ALA A 518 -110.15 100.88 -11.01
N GLU A 519 -109.76 101.27 -9.79
CA GLU A 519 -110.64 101.93 -8.81
C GLU A 519 -110.97 103.37 -9.21
N GLU A 520 -110.06 104.10 -9.88
CA GLU A 520 -110.36 105.41 -10.47
C GLU A 520 -111.34 105.31 -11.65
N GLU A 521 -111.24 104.24 -12.47
CA GLU A 521 -112.18 103.96 -13.56
C GLU A 521 -113.54 103.45 -13.04
N ALA A 522 -113.54 102.67 -11.94
CA ALA A 522 -114.74 102.20 -11.26
C ALA A 522 -115.46 103.31 -10.47
N ARG A 523 -114.74 104.27 -9.88
CA ARG A 523 -115.31 105.42 -9.17
C ARG A 523 -116.08 106.36 -10.12
N ARG A 524 -115.62 106.50 -11.38
CA ARG A 524 -116.38 107.20 -12.44
C ARG A 524 -117.64 106.44 -12.91
N ARG A 525 -117.68 105.10 -12.77
CA ARG A 525 -118.87 104.28 -13.06
C ARG A 525 -119.85 104.20 -11.88
N ALA A 526 -119.34 104.21 -10.63
CA ALA A 526 -120.14 104.15 -9.41
C ALA A 526 -120.90 105.46 -9.12
N GLU A 527 -120.33 106.65 -9.41
CA GLU A 527 -121.08 107.92 -9.34
C GLU A 527 -122.29 107.94 -10.31
N ALA A 528 -122.26 107.13 -11.38
CA ALA A 528 -123.40 106.95 -12.30
C ALA A 528 -124.45 105.96 -11.76
N GLU A 529 -124.08 105.05 -10.85
CA GLU A 529 -124.95 103.98 -10.32
C GLU A 529 -125.54 104.34 -8.94
N GLU A 530 -124.83 105.10 -8.12
CA GLU A 530 -125.28 105.62 -6.82
C GLU A 530 -126.48 106.58 -6.97
N ARG A 531 -126.52 107.36 -8.07
CA ARG A 531 -127.71 108.14 -8.47
C ARG A 531 -128.93 107.28 -8.85
N ARG A 532 -128.73 105.99 -9.14
CA ARG A 532 -129.77 105.06 -9.57
C ARG A 532 -130.39 104.28 -8.40
N LEU A 533 -129.61 103.96 -7.36
CA LEU A 533 -130.03 103.16 -6.20
C LEU A 533 -130.57 103.98 -5.01
N GLU A 534 -130.14 105.24 -4.85
CA GLU A 534 -130.76 106.14 -3.86
C GLU A 534 -132.26 106.38 -4.15
N LYS A 535 -132.67 106.20 -5.41
CA LYS A 535 -134.09 106.18 -5.82
C LYS A 535 -134.86 104.94 -5.38
N GLN A 536 -134.20 103.82 -5.05
CA GLN A 536 -134.86 102.56 -4.68
C GLN A 536 -134.96 102.34 -3.17
N ARG A 537 -133.93 102.64 -2.36
CA ARG A 537 -133.94 102.27 -0.93
C ARG A 537 -134.78 103.15 -0.01
N LYS A 538 -135.06 104.40 -0.40
CA LYS A 538 -136.13 105.22 0.23
C LYS A 538 -137.50 104.53 0.19
N ALA A 539 -137.69 103.48 -0.62
CA ALA A 539 -138.92 102.68 -0.64
C ALA A 539 -138.94 101.51 0.37
N GLU A 540 -137.78 101.04 0.84
CA GLU A 540 -137.67 99.77 1.58
C GLU A 540 -137.58 99.96 3.10
N GLU A 541 -137.03 101.10 3.54
CA GLU A 541 -137.05 101.56 4.93
C GLU A 541 -138.49 101.84 5.44
N ALA A 542 -139.46 101.90 4.52
CA ALA A 542 -140.87 101.93 4.84
C ALA A 542 -141.43 100.56 5.29
N LEU A 543 -140.73 99.44 5.03
CA LEU A 543 -141.34 98.10 5.06
C LEU A 543 -140.96 97.25 6.27
N LEU A 544 -139.74 97.35 6.82
CA LEU A 544 -139.27 96.42 7.86
C LEU A 544 -139.45 96.89 9.32
N ARG A 545 -140.01 98.10 9.50
CA ARG A 545 -140.83 98.42 10.69
C ARG A 545 -141.96 97.40 10.94
N ALA A 546 -142.23 96.49 10.00
CA ALA A 546 -143.33 95.54 10.07
C ALA A 546 -143.06 94.24 10.84
N GLU A 547 -141.80 93.78 11.03
CA GLU A 547 -141.57 92.42 11.57
C GLU A 547 -141.06 92.38 13.02
N GLU A 548 -141.25 93.50 13.72
CA GLU A 548 -141.28 93.70 15.18
C GLU A 548 -142.30 92.79 15.93
N ALA A 549 -142.82 91.75 15.31
CA ALA A 549 -143.96 91.01 15.80
C ALA A 549 -143.80 89.52 15.48
N ARG A 550 -143.31 88.76 16.46
CA ARG A 550 -143.69 87.37 16.79
C ARG A 550 -142.44 86.59 17.19
N ARG A 551 -142.05 86.57 18.47
CA ARG A 551 -142.81 85.99 19.61
C ARG A 551 -143.36 84.59 19.26
N LEU A 552 -142.80 83.56 19.85
CA LEU A 552 -143.29 82.96 21.10
C LEU A 552 -142.27 81.95 21.64
#